data_AF-A0A5F5PK15-F1
#
_entry.id   AF-A0A5F5PK15-F1
#
_cell.length_a   1.000
_cell.length_b   1.000
_cell.length_c   1.000
_cell.angle_alpha   90.00
_cell.angle_beta   90.00
_cell.angle_gamma   90.00
#
_symmetry.space_group_name_H-M   'P 1'
#
loop_
_entity.id
_entity.type
_entity.pdbx_description
1 polymer ?
#
loop_
_entity_poly.entity_id
_entity_poly.type
_entity_poly.pdbx_seq_one_letter_code
_entity_poly.pdbx_strand_id
1 'polypeptide(L)'
;MNRRRKFLLASVLALQNSSFVYPSCQKCFSRVILVSKRSNCPKCGFTGEAENVSYRYKLSLKVAESNKLFGITVFGSCLDAFFGLTATGLHRILKTNMGKVQIPVTSYISVLTAGEKLKGW
;
A
#
# COMPACT_ATOMS: atom_id res chain seq x y z
N MET A 1 25.81 -9.22 -6.95
CA MET A 1 24.53 -8.71 -7.49
C MET A 1 23.83 -9.85 -8.23
N ASN A 2 22.57 -10.22 -7.90
CA ASN A 2 21.87 -11.30 -8.62
C ASN A 2 21.71 -10.90 -10.10
N ARG A 3 22.06 -11.77 -11.05
CA ARG A 3 21.98 -11.52 -12.50
C ARG A 3 20.57 -11.12 -12.99
N ARG A 4 19.53 -11.28 -12.17
CA ARG A 4 18.13 -10.90 -12.46
C ARG A 4 17.77 -9.44 -12.09
N ARG A 5 18.70 -8.64 -11.55
CA ARG A 5 18.44 -7.24 -11.18
C ARG A 5 19.14 -6.30 -12.17
N LYS A 6 18.41 -5.29 -12.65
CA LYS A 6 18.90 -4.23 -13.56
C LYS A 6 18.49 -2.87 -12.98
N PHE A 7 19.33 -1.86 -13.14
CA PHE A 7 18.94 -0.47 -12.91
C PHE A 7 18.03 0.02 -14.03
N LEU A 8 16.94 0.67 -13.64
CA LEU A 8 15.96 1.24 -14.56
C LEU A 8 16.00 2.75 -14.43
N LEU A 9 16.31 3.45 -15.52
CA LEU A 9 16.13 4.90 -15.60
C LEU A 9 14.86 5.15 -16.41
N ALA A 10 13.77 5.45 -15.71
CA ALA A 10 12.45 5.55 -16.33
C ALA A 10 11.66 6.76 -15.82
N SER A 11 10.79 7.27 -16.69
CA SER A 11 9.81 8.30 -16.36
C SER A 11 8.53 7.65 -15.85
N VAL A 12 7.97 8.17 -14.75
CA VAL A 12 6.67 7.72 -14.25
C VAL A 12 5.56 8.33 -15.10
N LEU A 13 4.70 7.47 -15.65
CA LEU A 13 3.60 7.89 -16.52
C LEU A 13 2.25 7.89 -15.80
N ALA A 14 1.99 6.88 -14.97
CA ALA A 14 0.70 6.74 -14.29
C ALA A 14 0.80 5.88 -13.03
N LEU A 15 -0.06 6.16 -12.06
CA LEU A 15 -0.39 5.23 -10.98
C LEU A 15 -1.28 4.11 -11.52
N GLN A 16 -1.02 2.87 -11.11
CA GLN A 16 -1.78 1.71 -11.59
C GLN A 16 -2.80 1.17 -10.58
N ASN A 17 -2.71 1.57 -9.31
CA ASN A 17 -3.58 1.07 -8.25
C ASN A 17 -4.36 2.21 -7.61
N SER A 18 -5.57 1.90 -7.15
CA SER A 18 -6.32 2.75 -6.22
C SER A 18 -5.83 2.62 -4.77
N SER A 19 -5.18 1.52 -4.39
CA SER A 19 -4.55 1.38 -3.07
C SER A 19 -3.02 1.39 -3.16
N PHE A 20 -2.41 2.29 -2.41
CA PHE A 20 -0.96 2.51 -2.36
C PHE A 20 -0.34 2.21 -0.99
N VAL A 21 -1.13 1.69 -0.04
CA VAL A 21 -0.68 1.25 1.28
C VAL A 21 -1.28 -0.10 1.65
N TYR A 22 -0.61 -0.84 2.53
CA TYR A 22 -1.16 -2.05 3.14
C TYR A 22 -0.83 -2.11 4.64
N PRO A 23 -1.71 -2.71 5.46
CA PRO A 23 -1.45 -2.88 6.88
C PRO A 23 -0.32 -3.89 7.07
N SER A 24 0.61 -3.58 7.96
CA SER A 24 1.86 -4.30 8.15
C SER A 24 2.21 -4.47 9.62
N CYS A 25 2.93 -5.56 9.90
CA CYS A 25 3.37 -5.89 11.25
C CYS A 25 4.54 -4.98 11.63
N GLN A 26 4.48 -4.40 12.83
CA GLN A 26 5.57 -3.58 13.35
C GLN A 26 6.85 -4.39 13.65
N LYS A 27 6.73 -5.71 13.87
CA LYS A 27 7.88 -6.58 14.17
C LYS A 27 8.58 -7.11 12.92
N CYS A 28 7.82 -7.63 11.95
CA CYS A 28 8.40 -8.35 10.79
C CYS A 28 8.03 -7.74 9.43
N PHE A 29 7.36 -6.59 9.42
CA PHE A 29 6.94 -5.82 8.23
C PHE A 29 6.07 -6.57 7.22
N SER A 30 5.64 -7.79 7.57
CA SER A 30 4.76 -8.59 6.74
C SER A 30 3.34 -8.07 6.82
N ARG A 31 2.55 -8.32 5.78
CA ARG A 31 1.15 -7.92 5.75
C ARG A 31 0.42 -8.55 6.95
N VAL A 32 -0.39 -7.76 7.65
CA VAL A 32 -1.25 -8.26 8.72
C VAL A 32 -2.69 -8.40 8.24
N ILE A 33 -3.41 -9.31 8.88
CA ILE A 33 -4.83 -9.53 8.69
C ILE A 33 -5.55 -8.70 9.75
N LEU A 34 -6.52 -7.89 9.33
CA LEU A 34 -7.39 -7.13 10.22
C LEU A 34 -8.73 -7.87 10.33
N VAL A 35 -9.13 -8.20 11.56
CA VAL A 35 -10.40 -8.90 11.85
C VAL A 35 -11.13 -8.11 12.93
N SER A 36 -12.22 -7.46 12.54
CA SER A 36 -13.00 -6.57 13.43
C SER A 36 -12.10 -5.53 14.11
N LYS A 37 -11.89 -5.64 15.43
CA LYS A 37 -11.05 -4.73 16.23
C LYS A 37 -9.61 -5.23 16.41
N ARG A 38 -9.27 -6.42 15.94
CA ARG A 38 -7.95 -7.03 16.13
C ARG A 38 -7.16 -7.12 14.84
N SER A 39 -5.84 -7.23 15.00
CA SER A 39 -4.87 -7.49 13.95
C SER A 39 -4.07 -8.74 14.30
N ASN A 40 -3.73 -9.53 13.29
CA ASN A 40 -2.90 -10.72 13.42
C ASN A 40 -1.84 -10.74 12.30
N CYS A 41 -0.58 -10.91 12.66
CA CYS A 41 0.48 -11.21 11.73
C CYS A 41 0.63 -12.72 11.51
N PRO A 42 0.31 -13.27 10.32
CA PRO A 42 0.42 -14.70 10.07
C PRO A 42 1.88 -15.19 10.04
N LYS A 43 2.86 -14.28 9.91
CA LYS A 43 4.27 -14.65 9.82
C LYS A 43 4.94 -14.83 11.19
N CYS A 44 4.66 -13.94 12.15
CA CYS A 44 5.33 -13.95 13.45
C CYS A 44 4.37 -14.07 14.64
N GLY A 45 3.08 -14.25 14.40
CA GLY A 45 2.06 -14.40 15.44
C GLY A 45 1.77 -13.13 16.22
N PHE A 46 2.32 -11.97 15.83
CA PHE A 46 2.04 -10.71 16.53
C PHE A 46 0.57 -10.33 16.41
N THR A 47 -0.08 -10.13 17.55
CA THR A 47 -1.46 -9.67 17.66
C THR A 47 -1.50 -8.26 18.25
N GLY A 48 -2.52 -7.48 17.89
CA GLY A 48 -2.76 -6.17 18.48
C GLY A 48 -4.08 -5.58 18.03
N GLU A 49 -4.37 -4.34 18.41
CA GLU A 49 -5.59 -3.65 17.99
C GLU A 49 -5.49 -3.15 16.54
N ALA A 50 -6.59 -3.25 15.79
CA ALA A 50 -6.67 -2.84 14.39
C ALA A 50 -6.42 -1.33 14.21
N GLU A 51 -6.77 -0.52 15.21
CA GLU A 51 -6.54 0.93 15.21
C GLU A 51 -5.06 1.30 15.29
N ASN A 52 -4.24 0.44 15.90
CA ASN A 52 -2.81 0.66 16.13
C ASN A 52 -1.94 0.06 15.02
N VAL A 53 -2.54 -0.45 13.94
CA VAL A 53 -1.80 -1.08 12.86
C VAL A 53 -0.97 -0.05 12.08
N SER A 54 0.27 -0.41 11.79
CA SER A 54 1.15 0.40 10.94
C SER A 54 0.96 0.05 9.47
N TYR A 55 1.13 1.02 8.59
CA TYR A 55 1.01 0.83 7.15
C TYR A 55 2.36 0.92 6.47
N ARG A 56 2.50 0.24 5.33
CA ARG A 56 3.65 0.35 4.42
C ARG A 56 3.18 0.67 3.02
N TYR A 57 3.98 1.43 2.29
CA TYR A 57 3.70 1.74 0.90
C TYR A 57 3.80 0.50 -0.01
N LYS A 58 2.90 0.45 -0.99
CA LYS A 58 2.89 -0.45 -2.15
C LYS A 58 2.38 0.35 -3.35
N LEU A 59 3.28 1.01 -4.05
CA LEU A 59 2.93 1.88 -5.17
C LEU A 59 3.19 1.16 -6.48
N SER A 60 2.14 0.80 -7.23
CA SER A 60 2.33 0.31 -8.60
C SER A 60 2.28 1.45 -9.59
N LEU A 61 3.26 1.45 -10.48
CA LEU A 61 3.51 2.51 -11.45
C LEU A 61 3.60 1.92 -12.85
N LYS A 62 3.08 2.67 -13.82
CA LYS A 62 3.41 2.51 -15.22
C LYS A 62 4.54 3.49 -15.52
N VAL A 63 5.65 2.97 -16.02
CA VAL A 63 6.87 3.74 -16.30
C VAL A 63 7.34 3.49 -17.73
N ALA A 64 8.09 4.45 -18.29
CA ALA A 64 8.70 4.34 -19.61
C ALA A 64 10.23 4.46 -19.54
N GLU A 65 10.94 3.52 -20.16
CA GLU A 65 12.38 3.61 -20.45
C GLU A 65 12.53 3.53 -21.98
N SER A 66 13.02 4.62 -22.59
CA SER A 66 13.06 4.78 -24.06
C SER A 66 11.68 4.54 -24.69
N ASN A 67 11.55 3.53 -25.57
CA ASN A 67 10.29 3.20 -26.27
C ASN A 67 9.55 2.00 -25.64
N LYS A 68 9.88 1.64 -24.39
CA LYS A 68 9.31 0.49 -23.70
C LYS A 68 8.54 0.92 -22.45
N LEU A 69 7.39 0.28 -22.24
CA LEU A 69 6.54 0.48 -21.07
C LEU A 69 6.69 -0.68 -20.09
N PHE A 70 6.75 -0.36 -18.80
CA PHE A 70 6.87 -1.33 -17.73
C PHE A 70 5.84 -1.06 -16.63
N GLY A 71 5.34 -2.13 -16.04
CA GLY A 71 4.66 -2.09 -14.75
C GLY A 71 5.65 -2.43 -13.64
N ILE A 72 5.87 -1.51 -12.70
CA ILE A 72 6.73 -1.74 -11.53
C ILE A 72 5.95 -1.52 -10.25
N THR A 73 6.37 -2.15 -9.15
CA THR A 73 5.83 -1.87 -7.82
C THR A 73 6.96 -1.50 -6.87
N VAL A 74 6.84 -0.35 -6.24
CA VAL A 74 7.78 0.17 -5.24
C VAL A 74 7.19 -0.05 -3.84
N PHE A 75 8.00 -0.54 -2.91
CA PHE A 75 7.54 -0.93 -1.58
C PHE A 75 8.31 -0.23 -0.45
N GLY A 76 7.61 -0.04 0.66
CA GLY A 76 8.22 0.34 1.93
C GLY A 76 8.62 1.81 2.04
N SER A 77 9.47 2.10 3.03
CA SER A 77 9.81 3.46 3.47
C SER A 77 10.68 4.25 2.50
N CYS A 78 11.17 3.65 1.42
CA CYS A 78 11.87 4.41 0.37
C CYS A 78 10.96 5.46 -0.27
N LEU A 79 9.63 5.27 -0.19
CA LEU A 79 8.64 6.23 -0.67
C LEU A 79 8.35 7.36 0.34
N ASP A 80 8.82 7.28 1.58
CA ASP A 80 8.58 8.31 2.59
C ASP A 80 9.21 9.65 2.16
N ALA A 81 10.39 9.62 1.55
CA ALA A 81 11.06 10.81 1.01
C ALA A 81 10.31 11.44 -0.17
N PHE A 82 9.60 10.63 -0.96
CA PHE A 82 8.83 11.11 -2.11
C PHE A 82 7.47 11.69 -1.69
N PHE A 83 6.81 11.10 -0.69
CA PHE A 83 5.53 11.59 -0.19
C PHE A 83 5.65 12.62 0.96
N GLY A 84 6.84 12.79 1.53
CA GLY A 84 7.08 13.64 2.70
C GLY A 84 6.44 13.12 3.99
N LEU A 85 5.88 11.90 3.98
CA LEU A 85 5.14 11.30 5.08
C LEU A 85 5.41 9.80 5.12
N THR A 86 5.29 9.20 6.30
CA THR A 86 5.22 7.74 6.41
C THR A 86 3.89 7.24 5.84
N ALA A 87 3.87 6.00 5.36
CA ALA A 87 2.63 5.36 4.90
C ALA A 87 1.51 5.38 5.96
N THR A 88 1.85 5.17 7.24
CA THR A 88 0.90 5.30 8.36
C THR A 88 0.38 6.73 8.50
N GLY A 89 1.27 7.72 8.42
CA GLY A 89 0.92 9.14 8.48
C GLY A 89 -0.04 9.54 7.36
N LEU A 90 0.28 9.18 6.12
CA LEU A 90 -0.56 9.46 4.96
C LEU A 90 -1.92 8.75 5.06
N HIS A 91 -1.94 7.48 5.47
CA HIS A 91 -3.19 6.74 5.68
C HIS A 91 -4.09 7.41 6.72
N ARG A 92 -3.51 7.87 7.84
CA ARG A 92 -4.25 8.58 8.90
C ARG A 92 -4.86 9.88 8.38
N ILE A 93 -4.10 10.68 7.62
CA ILE A 93 -4.59 11.93 7.02
C ILE A 93 -5.77 11.65 6.10
N LEU A 94 -5.64 10.67 5.20
CA LEU A 94 -6.70 10.35 4.25
C LEU A 94 -7.95 9.81 4.94
N LYS A 95 -7.79 8.91 5.91
CA LYS A 95 -8.92 8.39 6.71
C LYS A 95 -9.67 9.52 7.43
N THR A 96 -8.96 10.48 8.01
CA THR A 96 -9.57 11.64 8.70
C THR A 96 -10.27 12.59 7.72
N ASN A 97 -9.70 12.84 6.54
CA ASN A 97 -10.26 13.77 5.57
C ASN A 97 -11.42 13.17 4.76
N MET A 98 -11.45 11.86 4.53
CA MET A 98 -12.58 11.18 3.87
C MET A 98 -13.88 11.26 4.68
N GLY A 99 -13.82 11.52 5.99
CA GLY A 99 -15.01 11.81 6.80
C GLY A 99 -15.57 13.22 6.61
N LYS A 100 -14.88 14.10 5.87
CA LYS A 100 -15.21 15.54 5.73
C LYS A 100 -15.37 16.02 4.29
N VAL A 101 -15.16 15.15 3.30
CA VAL A 101 -15.07 15.55 1.89
C VAL A 101 -16.13 14.81 1.05
N GLN A 102 -17.12 15.56 0.55
CA GLN A 102 -18.03 15.11 -0.51
C GLN A 102 -17.29 15.14 -1.88
N ILE A 103 -16.41 14.17 -2.13
CA ILE A 103 -15.88 13.92 -3.49
C ILE A 103 -16.78 12.86 -4.17
N PRO A 104 -17.07 12.97 -5.48
CA PRO A 104 -17.79 11.94 -6.22
C PRO A 104 -17.13 10.57 -6.01
N VAL A 105 -17.90 9.66 -5.43
CA VAL A 105 -17.47 8.33 -5.01
C VAL A 105 -17.24 7.47 -6.26
N THR A 106 -16.04 7.49 -6.84
CA THR A 106 -15.71 6.54 -7.92
C THR A 106 -14.30 5.96 -7.96
N SER A 107 -13.33 6.34 -7.11
CA SER A 107 -11.96 5.82 -7.32
C SER A 107 -11.23 5.20 -6.12
N TYR A 108 -11.71 5.29 -4.88
CA TYR A 108 -10.95 4.78 -3.72
C TYR A 108 -11.72 3.86 -2.75
N ILE A 109 -13.06 3.95 -2.68
CA ILE A 109 -13.84 3.25 -1.65
C ILE A 109 -13.97 1.74 -1.91
N SER A 110 -14.02 1.29 -3.17
CA SER A 110 -14.22 -0.12 -3.49
C SER A 110 -13.09 -1.04 -3.01
N VAL A 111 -11.91 -0.54 -2.66
CA VAL A 111 -10.79 -1.39 -2.24
C VAL A 111 -10.66 -1.53 -0.71
N LEU A 112 -11.17 -0.58 0.07
CA LEU A 112 -11.16 -0.70 1.54
C LEU A 112 -12.38 -1.47 2.06
N THR A 113 -13.47 -1.54 1.29
CA THR A 113 -14.68 -2.30 1.66
C THR A 113 -14.82 -3.64 0.94
N ALA A 114 -14.19 -3.87 -0.23
CA ALA A 114 -14.29 -5.15 -0.95
C ALA A 114 -13.25 -6.21 -0.53
N GLY A 115 -12.99 -6.30 0.77
CA GLY A 115 -12.07 -7.27 1.38
C GLY A 115 -12.74 -8.44 2.09
N GLU A 116 -13.96 -8.83 1.72
CA GLU A 116 -14.69 -9.96 2.35
C GLU A 116 -15.25 -10.99 1.34
N LYS A 117 -14.63 -11.18 0.18
CA LYS A 117 -14.84 -12.43 -0.59
C LYS A 117 -13.52 -13.13 -0.87
N LEU A 118 -13.10 -13.92 0.12
CA LEU A 118 -12.26 -15.09 -0.08
C LEU A 118 -12.94 -16.00 -1.11
N LYS A 119 -12.41 -16.02 -2.34
CA LYS A 119 -12.53 -17.20 -3.20
C LYS A 119 -11.18 -17.90 -3.14
N GLY A 120 -11.21 -19.11 -2.60
CA GLY A 120 -10.03 -19.94 -2.38
C GLY A 120 -9.31 -20.23 -3.69
N TRP A 121 -8.00 -20.05 -3.64
CA TRP A 121 -6.99 -20.83 -4.34
C TRP A 121 -6.03 -21.32 -3.27
#